data_AF-A0A519RQ79-F1
#
_entry.id   AF-A0A519RQ79-F1
#
_cell.length_a   1.000
_cell.length_b   1.000
_cell.length_c   1.000
_cell.angle_alpha   90.00
_cell.angle_beta   90.00
_cell.angle_gamma   90.00
#
_symmetry.space_group_name_H-M   'P 1'
#
loop_
_entity.id
_entity.type
_entity.pdbx_description
1 polymer ?
#
loop_
_entity_poly.entity_id
_entity_poly.type
_entity_poly.pdbx_seq_one_letter_code
_entity_poly.pdbx_strand_id
1 'polypeptide(L)'
;MKLFFHKLTHWEYWPFLVVYIPVYFLWAFYALKARSIFFFNACNPTIKNGGFMMESKKEIYDLIPPQYYPKTELINEGSSYEKVLDVIHESGLQFPMIAKPDIGLRGSAVKKINTSEELKSYTSKAGFDYLVQDLIPYPNEIGVFYVRYPHQKEGRITGIVAKEFLIVTGNGISTIEELIKENPRYELQLNVLKREYGNKLQTIPAQGEKMNLVPYGNHARGAKFIDGSEWITPELNKTLNRICLQIDGFYFGRIDLMYNSLEELERGEYFSIVELNGAGSEPTHIYDPKHSIFFAWKELFRHITYMFEISVENHKRGFPYLEHKIGMKEYRMHLKQSKKIVNF
;
A
#
# COMPACT_ATOMS: atom_id res chain seq x y z
N MET A 1 10.67 -26.19 12.24
CA MET A 1 10.19 -27.18 11.23
C MET A 1 8.76 -26.86 10.76
N LYS A 2 7.77 -26.69 11.66
CA LYS A 2 6.37 -26.33 11.32
C LYS A 2 6.22 -25.10 10.39
N LEU A 3 6.90 -23.99 10.72
CA LEU A 3 6.83 -22.75 9.92
C LEU A 3 7.46 -22.87 8.53
N PHE A 4 8.51 -23.67 8.39
CA PHE A 4 9.17 -23.88 7.09
C PHE A 4 8.21 -24.58 6.13
N PHE A 5 7.58 -25.68 6.58
CA PHE A 5 6.58 -26.38 5.78
C PHE A 5 5.36 -25.51 5.48
N HIS A 6 4.91 -24.69 6.43
CA HIS A 6 3.85 -23.73 6.19
C HIS A 6 4.19 -22.78 5.03
N LYS A 7 5.39 -22.16 5.02
CA LYS A 7 5.83 -21.32 3.91
C LYS A 7 5.95 -22.08 2.59
N LEU A 8 6.37 -23.34 2.62
CA LEU A 8 6.53 -24.14 1.40
C LEU A 8 5.18 -24.47 0.76
N THR A 9 4.17 -24.81 1.56
CA THR A 9 2.85 -25.22 1.05
C THR A 9 1.88 -24.07 0.80
N HIS A 10 2.17 -22.88 1.31
CA HIS A 10 1.34 -21.68 1.13
C HIS A 10 2.09 -20.67 0.26
N TRP A 11 1.72 -20.61 -1.02
CA TRP A 11 2.45 -19.85 -2.03
C TRP A 11 2.43 -18.33 -1.77
N GLU A 12 1.48 -17.82 -0.99
CA GLU A 12 1.44 -16.42 -0.55
C GLU A 12 2.73 -15.98 0.18
N TYR A 13 3.48 -16.91 0.77
CA TYR A 13 4.77 -16.65 1.42
C TYR A 13 5.98 -16.92 0.53
N TRP A 14 5.77 -17.38 -0.71
CA TRP A 14 6.88 -17.66 -1.61
C TRP A 14 7.62 -16.37 -1.96
N PRO A 15 8.95 -16.45 -2.18
CA PRO A 15 9.71 -15.26 -2.56
C PRO A 15 9.15 -14.62 -3.83
N PHE A 16 9.04 -13.30 -3.83
CA PHE A 16 8.55 -12.51 -4.97
C PHE A 16 9.19 -12.93 -6.30
N LEU A 17 10.52 -13.11 -6.31
CA LEU A 17 11.26 -13.51 -7.50
C LEU A 17 10.80 -14.85 -8.09
N VAL A 18 10.35 -15.79 -7.26
CA VAL A 18 9.87 -17.11 -7.70
C VAL A 18 8.48 -16.98 -8.31
N VAL A 19 7.58 -16.26 -7.63
CA VAL A 19 6.21 -16.01 -8.11
C VAL A 19 6.23 -15.27 -9.45
N TYR A 20 7.17 -14.34 -9.66
CA TYR A 20 7.24 -13.48 -10.84
C TYR A 20 7.98 -14.05 -12.05
N ILE A 21 8.54 -15.27 -11.99
CA ILE A 21 9.25 -15.86 -13.15
C ILE A 21 8.37 -15.84 -14.42
N PRO A 22 7.11 -16.31 -14.40
CA PRO A 22 6.25 -16.29 -15.59
C PRO A 22 5.92 -14.87 -16.05
N VAL A 23 5.81 -13.95 -15.10
CA VAL A 23 5.50 -12.54 -15.34
C VAL A 23 6.62 -11.84 -16.11
N TYR A 24 7.89 -12.16 -15.84
CA TYR A 24 9.01 -11.58 -16.56
C TYR A 24 9.01 -11.91 -18.07
N PHE A 25 8.54 -13.09 -18.46
CA PHE A 25 8.41 -13.43 -19.88
C PHE A 25 7.34 -12.58 -20.58
N LEU A 26 6.19 -12.37 -19.92
CA LEU A 26 5.14 -11.49 -20.44
C LEU A 26 5.63 -10.04 -20.53
N TRP A 27 6.33 -9.56 -19.51
CA TRP A 27 6.93 -8.23 -19.51
C TRP A 27 7.94 -8.06 -20.65
N ALA A 28 8.82 -9.04 -20.88
CA ALA A 28 9.78 -9.02 -21.96
C ALA A 28 9.09 -8.96 -23.34
N PHE A 29 8.03 -9.75 -23.53
CA PHE A 29 7.20 -9.71 -24.73
C PHE A 29 6.62 -8.31 -24.98
N TYR A 30 6.03 -7.68 -23.95
CA TYR A 30 5.48 -6.34 -24.06
C TYR A 30 6.55 -5.25 -24.23
N ALA A 31 7.70 -5.39 -23.58
CA ALA A 31 8.82 -4.49 -23.76
C ALA A 31 9.34 -4.48 -25.20
N LEU A 32 9.40 -5.66 -25.84
CA LEU A 32 9.74 -5.78 -27.27
C LEU A 32 8.69 -5.11 -28.15
N LYS A 33 7.40 -5.33 -27.87
CA LYS A 33 6.29 -4.74 -28.63
C LYS A 33 6.23 -3.22 -28.49
N ALA A 34 6.47 -2.69 -27.29
CA ALA A 34 6.54 -1.24 -27.01
C ALA A 34 7.88 -0.61 -27.41
N ARG A 35 8.91 -1.42 -27.70
CA ARG A 35 10.30 -0.99 -27.89
C ARG A 35 10.85 -0.18 -26.69
N SER A 36 10.35 -0.47 -25.50
CA SER A 36 10.81 0.13 -24.24
C SER A 36 10.51 -0.83 -23.09
N ILE A 37 11.51 -1.10 -22.25
CA ILE A 37 11.30 -1.84 -20.99
C ILE A 37 10.57 -1.00 -19.94
N PHE A 38 10.48 0.32 -20.14
CA PHE A 38 9.87 1.29 -19.25
C PHE A 38 8.48 1.75 -19.73
N PHE A 39 7.81 0.96 -20.59
CA PHE A 39 6.51 1.33 -21.17
C PHE A 39 5.47 1.76 -20.12
N PHE A 40 5.53 1.16 -18.93
CA PHE A 40 4.62 1.41 -17.81
C PHE A 40 4.54 2.88 -17.38
N ASN A 41 5.57 3.70 -17.66
CA ASN A 41 5.58 5.10 -17.21
C ASN A 41 4.44 5.90 -17.83
N ALA A 42 4.00 5.52 -19.04
CA ALA A 42 2.90 6.17 -19.74
C ALA A 42 1.52 5.70 -19.24
N CYS A 43 1.45 4.73 -18.32
CA CYS A 43 0.19 4.19 -17.83
C CYS A 43 -0.64 5.26 -17.10
N ASN A 44 0.01 6.05 -16.24
CA ASN A 44 -0.60 7.17 -15.52
C ASN A 44 0.21 8.46 -15.77
N PRO A 45 -0.09 9.24 -16.82
CA PRO A 45 0.82 10.28 -17.31
C PRO A 45 1.18 11.43 -16.35
N THR A 46 0.32 11.70 -15.38
CA THR A 46 0.48 12.77 -14.37
C THR A 46 1.21 12.29 -13.12
N ILE A 47 1.35 10.97 -12.95
CA ILE A 47 2.05 10.37 -11.82
C ILE A 47 3.48 10.05 -12.26
N LYS A 48 4.46 10.44 -11.44
CA LYS A 48 5.87 10.21 -11.73
C LYS A 48 6.16 8.74 -12.04
N ASN A 49 6.79 8.49 -13.18
CA ASN A 49 7.08 7.14 -13.70
C ASN A 49 5.84 6.23 -13.75
N GLY A 50 4.65 6.80 -13.97
CA GLY A 50 3.37 6.08 -13.95
C GLY A 50 2.98 5.54 -12.57
N GLY A 51 3.70 5.87 -11.51
CA GLY A 51 3.57 5.29 -10.17
C GLY A 51 4.23 3.93 -10.00
N PHE A 52 5.29 3.64 -10.77
CA PHE A 52 6.07 2.39 -10.61
C PHE A 52 7.30 2.56 -9.73
N MET A 53 7.96 3.73 -9.78
CA MET A 53 9.20 4.04 -9.06
C MET A 53 9.26 5.52 -8.73
N MET A 54 9.95 5.86 -7.63
CA MET A 54 10.11 7.24 -7.17
C MET A 54 8.78 7.98 -7.00
N GLU A 55 7.74 7.26 -6.58
CA GLU A 55 6.40 7.78 -6.37
C GLU A 55 6.33 8.55 -5.05
N SER A 56 6.18 9.89 -5.12
CA SER A 56 5.93 10.74 -3.96
C SER A 56 4.45 10.65 -3.57
N LYS A 57 4.19 10.27 -2.32
CA LYS A 57 2.82 10.24 -1.78
C LYS A 57 2.24 11.65 -1.72
N LYS A 58 3.03 12.67 -1.42
CA LYS A 58 2.57 14.07 -1.41
C LYS A 58 2.13 14.52 -2.80
N GLU A 59 2.97 14.30 -3.82
CA GLU A 59 2.63 14.66 -5.20
C GLU A 59 1.32 13.97 -5.65
N ILE A 60 1.11 12.73 -5.23
CA ILE A 60 -0.13 12.00 -5.52
C ILE A 60 -1.32 12.56 -4.76
N TYR A 61 -1.20 12.86 -3.47
CA TYR A 61 -2.28 13.49 -2.71
C TYR A 61 -2.73 14.80 -3.34
N ASP A 62 -1.79 15.58 -3.86
CA ASP A 62 -2.09 16.86 -4.51
C ASP A 62 -2.89 16.71 -5.82
N LEU A 63 -2.96 15.49 -6.39
CA LEU A 63 -3.84 15.16 -7.53
C LEU A 63 -5.24 14.71 -7.10
N ILE A 64 -5.42 14.33 -5.83
CA ILE A 64 -6.69 13.82 -5.31
C ILE A 64 -7.50 15.00 -4.76
N PRO A 65 -8.82 15.08 -4.97
CA PRO A 65 -9.63 16.09 -4.32
C PRO A 65 -9.52 16.01 -2.78
N PRO A 66 -9.23 17.12 -2.07
CA PRO A 66 -8.91 17.12 -0.64
C PRO A 66 -9.93 16.47 0.29
N GLN A 67 -11.20 16.41 -0.10
CA GLN A 67 -12.25 15.76 0.68
C GLN A 67 -12.09 14.24 0.79
N TYR A 68 -11.26 13.61 -0.05
CA TYR A 68 -11.12 12.16 -0.11
C TYR A 68 -9.93 11.60 0.65
N TYR A 69 -9.04 12.42 1.21
CA TYR A 69 -7.87 11.93 1.95
C TYR A 69 -7.66 12.76 3.23
N PRO A 70 -6.99 12.23 4.26
CA PRO A 70 -6.81 12.96 5.51
C PRO A 70 -5.86 14.15 5.31
N LYS A 71 -5.95 15.17 6.17
CA LYS A 71 -5.01 16.29 6.13
C LYS A 71 -3.57 15.77 6.25
N THR A 72 -2.70 16.27 5.39
CA THR A 72 -1.36 15.70 5.19
C THR A 72 -0.36 16.81 4.88
N GLU A 73 0.72 16.84 5.64
CA GLU A 73 1.83 17.77 5.43
C GLU A 73 3.13 17.03 5.13
N LEU A 74 3.95 17.61 4.24
CA LEU A 74 5.27 17.09 3.90
C LEU A 74 6.33 17.74 4.78
N ILE A 75 7.16 16.91 5.39
CA ILE A 75 8.34 17.30 6.14
C ILE A 75 9.59 16.87 5.37
N ASN A 76 10.43 17.85 5.04
CA ASN A 76 11.69 17.60 4.34
C ASN A 76 12.74 17.01 5.29
N GLU A 77 13.58 16.12 4.76
CA GLU A 77 14.75 15.53 5.41
C GLU A 77 15.61 16.63 6.07
N GLY A 78 15.97 16.45 7.34
CA GLY A 78 16.79 17.39 8.08
C GLY A 78 16.05 18.60 8.69
N SER A 79 14.72 18.66 8.58
CA SER A 79 13.91 19.65 9.32
C SER A 79 14.11 19.48 10.83
N SER A 80 14.26 20.60 11.56
CA SER A 80 14.36 20.57 13.02
C SER A 80 13.00 20.25 13.65
N TYR A 81 13.00 19.69 14.85
CA TYR A 81 11.77 19.34 15.56
C TYR A 81 10.84 20.54 15.76
N GLU A 82 11.40 21.72 16.01
CA GLU A 82 10.66 22.97 16.18
C GLU A 82 9.91 23.34 14.89
N LYS A 83 10.58 23.27 13.73
CA LYS A 83 9.93 23.52 12.44
C LYS A 83 8.83 22.51 12.15
N VAL A 84 9.01 21.26 12.54
CA VAL A 84 7.96 20.22 12.38
C VAL A 84 6.75 20.54 13.24
N LEU A 85 6.95 21.01 14.48
CA LEU A 85 5.86 21.47 15.34
C LEU A 85 5.13 22.68 14.76
N ASP A 86 5.86 23.64 14.19
CA ASP A 86 5.27 24.81 13.54
C ASP A 86 4.34 24.36 12.40
N VAL A 87 4.79 23.46 11.53
CA VAL A 87 3.98 22.89 10.44
C VAL A 87 2.73 22.18 10.97
N ILE A 88 2.85 21.38 12.03
CA ILE A 88 1.71 20.68 12.66
C ILE A 88 0.70 21.68 13.23
N HIS A 89 1.17 22.74 13.88
CA HIS A 89 0.32 23.75 14.47
C HIS A 89 -0.40 24.60 13.41
N GLU A 90 0.33 25.04 12.37
CA GLU A 90 -0.23 25.83 11.26
C GLU A 90 -1.25 25.03 10.43
N SER A 91 -0.98 23.75 10.19
CA SER A 91 -1.93 22.86 9.51
C SER A 91 -3.10 22.44 10.41
N GLY A 92 -2.98 22.58 11.73
CA GLY A 92 -3.98 22.14 12.70
C GLY A 92 -4.12 20.61 12.77
N LEU A 93 -3.04 19.88 12.51
CA LEU A 93 -2.95 18.43 12.75
C LEU A 93 -2.98 18.15 14.25
N GLN A 94 -3.57 17.02 14.66
CA GLN A 94 -3.72 16.65 16.07
C GLN A 94 -3.16 15.26 16.35
N PHE A 95 -2.72 15.03 17.58
CA PHE A 95 -2.39 13.68 18.03
C PHE A 95 -3.66 12.88 18.37
N PRO A 96 -3.69 11.56 18.12
CA PRO A 96 -2.65 10.80 17.42
C PRO A 96 -2.67 11.03 15.91
N MET A 97 -1.48 10.99 15.28
CA MET A 97 -1.28 11.17 13.83
C MET A 97 -0.44 10.02 13.24
N ILE A 98 -0.37 9.93 11.91
CA ILE A 98 0.49 8.99 11.20
C ILE A 98 1.71 9.73 10.65
N ALA A 99 2.91 9.19 10.92
CA ALA A 99 4.14 9.55 10.23
C ALA A 99 4.54 8.44 9.26
N LYS A 100 4.82 8.78 8.00
CA LYS A 100 5.21 7.81 6.96
C LYS A 100 6.16 8.42 5.93
N PRO A 101 7.14 7.68 5.37
CA PRO A 101 8.00 8.21 4.33
C PRO A 101 7.20 8.66 3.11
N ASP A 102 7.62 9.76 2.47
CA ASP A 102 6.97 10.26 1.26
C ASP A 102 7.14 9.28 0.09
N ILE A 103 8.37 8.78 -0.10
CA ILE A 103 8.70 7.73 -1.08
C ILE A 103 9.00 6.44 -0.33
N GLY A 104 7.97 5.80 0.23
CA GLY A 104 8.08 4.56 1.03
C GLY A 104 7.39 3.36 0.41
N LEU A 105 7.86 2.16 0.76
CA LEU A 105 7.29 0.88 0.34
C LEU A 105 6.95 -0.02 1.53
N ARG A 106 5.91 -0.84 1.36
CA ARG A 106 5.55 -1.94 2.26
C ARG A 106 5.47 -1.52 3.74
N GLY A 107 4.89 -0.36 4.01
CA GLY A 107 4.67 0.12 5.39
C GLY A 107 5.94 0.28 6.23
N SER A 108 7.12 0.36 5.59
CA SER A 108 8.40 0.58 6.28
C SER A 108 8.44 1.99 6.85
N ALA A 109 8.92 2.13 8.08
CA ALA A 109 8.96 3.40 8.82
C ALA A 109 7.60 4.12 8.99
N VAL A 110 6.46 3.41 8.81
CA VAL A 110 5.13 3.94 9.16
C VAL A 110 4.91 3.79 10.65
N LYS A 111 4.59 4.89 11.32
CA LYS A 111 4.35 4.94 12.77
C LYS A 111 3.13 5.80 13.09
N LYS A 112 2.26 5.28 13.96
CA LYS A 112 1.28 6.06 14.71
C LYS A 112 2.02 6.79 15.83
N ILE A 113 1.90 8.11 15.83
CA ILE A 113 2.53 9.03 16.76
C ILE A 113 1.44 9.55 17.69
N ASN A 114 1.54 9.21 18.98
CA ASN A 114 0.55 9.55 19.99
C ASN A 114 0.94 10.79 20.79
N THR A 115 2.24 11.14 20.82
CA THR A 115 2.75 12.27 21.61
C THR A 115 3.84 13.06 20.88
N SER A 116 4.12 14.26 21.39
CA SER A 116 5.23 15.11 20.98
C SER A 116 6.59 14.41 21.10
N GLU A 117 6.79 13.60 22.13
CA GLU A 117 8.06 12.89 22.38
C GLU A 117 8.28 11.79 21.33
N GLU A 118 7.20 11.07 20.96
CA GLU A 118 7.23 10.09 19.88
C GLU A 118 7.55 10.78 18.54
N LEU A 119 6.96 11.94 18.28
CA LEU A 119 7.24 12.75 17.08
C LEU A 119 8.71 13.18 17.04
N LYS A 120 9.25 13.67 18.15
CA LYS A 120 10.65 14.09 18.27
C LYS A 120 11.60 12.94 17.97
N SER A 121 11.31 11.77 18.55
CA SER A 121 12.07 10.53 18.32
C SER A 121 12.03 10.11 16.85
N TYR A 122 10.86 10.16 16.20
CA TYR A 122 10.72 9.89 14.77
C TYR A 122 11.56 10.85 13.92
N THR A 123 11.39 12.16 14.15
CA THR A 123 12.08 13.23 13.43
C THR A 123 13.60 13.09 13.51
N SER A 124 14.14 12.77 14.68
CA SER A 124 15.59 12.59 14.86
C SER A 124 16.19 11.41 14.09
N LYS A 125 15.37 10.41 13.72
CA LYS A 125 15.79 9.20 13.01
C LYS A 125 15.50 9.28 11.51
N ALA A 126 14.59 10.15 11.10
CA ALA A 126 14.15 10.27 9.72
C ALA A 126 15.27 10.87 8.83
N GLY A 127 16.00 9.99 8.14
CA GLY A 127 16.99 10.34 7.11
C GLY A 127 16.39 10.42 5.69
N PHE A 128 15.15 10.89 5.60
CA PHE A 128 14.34 10.98 4.37
C PHE A 128 13.15 11.93 4.57
N ASP A 129 12.58 12.42 3.46
CA ASP A 129 11.31 13.16 3.46
C ASP A 129 10.16 12.27 3.91
N TYR A 130 9.26 12.81 4.73
CA TYR A 130 8.14 12.07 5.30
C TYR A 130 6.90 12.94 5.43
N LEU A 131 5.75 12.29 5.53
CA LEU A 131 4.45 12.91 5.72
C LEU A 131 4.03 12.78 7.18
N VAL A 132 3.43 13.85 7.71
CA VAL A 132 2.59 13.80 8.92
C VAL A 132 1.14 13.97 8.49
N GLN A 133 0.27 13.11 9.00
CA GLN A 133 -1.08 12.94 8.46
C GLN A 133 -2.09 12.64 9.57
N ASP A 134 -3.28 13.23 9.48
CA ASP A 134 -4.38 12.93 10.41
C ASP A 134 -4.69 11.43 10.46
N LEU A 135 -5.00 10.91 11.64
CA LEU A 135 -5.45 9.53 11.79
C LEU A 135 -6.85 9.38 11.19
N ILE A 136 -6.99 8.49 10.21
CA ILE A 136 -8.29 8.19 9.62
C ILE A 136 -9.19 7.47 10.65
N PRO A 137 -10.40 7.97 10.94
CA PRO A 137 -11.23 7.48 12.05
C PRO A 137 -12.14 6.30 11.67
N TYR A 138 -11.79 5.55 10.61
CA TYR A 138 -12.61 4.46 10.11
C TYR A 138 -12.02 3.10 10.47
N PRO A 139 -12.84 2.09 10.82
CA PRO A 139 -12.35 0.81 11.35
C PRO A 139 -11.88 -0.17 10.26
N ASN A 140 -12.44 -0.11 9.06
CA ASN A 140 -12.19 -1.10 8.01
C ASN A 140 -11.21 -0.56 6.96
N GLU A 141 -10.38 -1.42 6.39
CA GLU A 141 -9.40 -1.09 5.35
C GLU A 141 -9.52 -2.08 4.17
N ILE A 142 -9.62 -1.54 2.95
CA ILE A 142 -9.58 -2.32 1.71
C ILE A 142 -8.61 -1.71 0.70
N GLY A 143 -8.11 -2.54 -0.22
CA GLY A 143 -7.42 -2.11 -1.42
C GLY A 143 -8.27 -2.43 -2.64
N VAL A 144 -8.59 -1.43 -3.46
CA VAL A 144 -9.45 -1.56 -4.64
C VAL A 144 -8.63 -1.33 -5.90
N PHE A 145 -8.55 -2.34 -6.76
CA PHE A 145 -7.84 -2.21 -8.03
C PHE A 145 -8.77 -1.62 -9.10
N TYR A 146 -8.37 -0.51 -9.70
CA TYR A 146 -9.15 0.23 -10.69
C TYR A 146 -8.43 0.26 -12.05
N VAL A 147 -9.19 0.09 -13.13
CA VAL A 147 -8.70 0.13 -14.50
C VAL A 147 -9.66 0.92 -15.39
N ARG A 148 -9.14 1.88 -16.15
CA ARG A 148 -9.84 2.62 -17.19
C ARG A 148 -8.93 2.80 -18.40
N TYR A 149 -9.41 2.48 -19.59
CA TYR A 149 -8.65 2.78 -20.80
C TYR A 149 -8.80 4.26 -21.17
N PRO A 150 -7.78 4.89 -21.77
CA PRO A 150 -7.82 6.29 -22.20
C PRO A 150 -9.05 6.73 -23.00
N HIS A 151 -9.57 5.84 -23.85
CA HIS A 151 -10.72 6.09 -24.71
C HIS A 151 -12.07 5.79 -24.02
N GLN A 152 -12.06 5.22 -22.82
CA GLN A 152 -13.26 4.86 -22.07
C GLN A 152 -13.70 6.01 -21.16
N LYS A 153 -15.01 6.28 -21.16
CA LYS A 153 -15.62 7.28 -20.26
C LYS A 153 -15.67 6.81 -18.81
N GLU A 154 -15.75 5.49 -18.61
CA GLU A 154 -15.86 4.87 -17.30
C GLU A 154 -14.83 3.76 -17.16
N GLY A 155 -14.24 3.66 -15.98
CA GLY A 155 -13.41 2.53 -15.59
C GLY A 155 -14.19 1.50 -14.79
N ARG A 156 -13.47 0.47 -14.38
CA ARG A 156 -14.01 -0.63 -13.58
C ARG A 156 -13.07 -1.06 -12.47
N ILE A 157 -13.67 -1.53 -11.39
CA ILE A 157 -12.97 -2.28 -10.35
C ILE A 157 -12.66 -3.67 -10.89
N THR A 158 -11.42 -4.13 -10.71
CA THR A 158 -10.94 -5.43 -11.19
C THR A 158 -10.59 -6.40 -10.07
N GLY A 159 -10.58 -5.94 -8.83
CA GLY A 159 -10.39 -6.75 -7.63
C GLY A 159 -10.46 -5.90 -6.36
N ILE A 160 -10.87 -6.51 -5.26
CA ILE A 160 -10.88 -5.89 -3.93
C ILE A 160 -10.14 -6.81 -2.97
N VAL A 161 -9.21 -6.27 -2.20
CA VAL A 161 -8.57 -6.97 -1.07
C VAL A 161 -9.08 -6.39 0.23
N ALA A 162 -9.58 -7.24 1.12
CA ALA A 162 -9.83 -6.91 2.51
C ALA A 162 -8.63 -7.32 3.37
N LYS A 163 -8.43 -6.62 4.49
CA LYS A 163 -7.27 -6.77 5.36
C LYS A 163 -7.72 -7.20 6.76
N GLU A 164 -7.36 -8.43 7.15
CA GLU A 164 -7.48 -8.89 8.54
C GLU A 164 -6.16 -8.60 9.27
N PHE A 165 -6.20 -7.77 10.31
CA PHE A 165 -5.00 -7.38 11.07
C PHE A 165 -4.51 -8.46 12.02
N LEU A 166 -3.25 -8.31 12.45
CA LEU A 166 -2.62 -9.18 13.45
C LEU A 166 -3.16 -8.84 14.85
N ILE A 167 -4.32 -9.40 15.17
CA ILE A 167 -5.00 -9.23 16.46
C ILE A 167 -4.90 -10.52 17.26
N VAL A 168 -4.38 -10.42 18.48
CA VAL A 168 -4.46 -11.49 19.49
C VAL A 168 -5.57 -11.18 20.48
N THR A 169 -6.26 -12.21 20.97
CA THR A 169 -7.32 -12.08 21.99
C THR A 169 -6.85 -12.75 23.27
N GLY A 170 -6.88 -12.02 24.38
CA GLY A 170 -6.46 -12.55 25.66
C GLY A 170 -7.38 -13.65 26.18
N ASN A 171 -6.76 -14.70 26.71
CA ASN A 171 -7.45 -15.80 27.39
C ASN A 171 -7.28 -15.73 28.92
N GLY A 172 -6.62 -14.67 29.44
CA GLY A 172 -6.34 -14.47 30.86
C GLY A 172 -5.23 -15.36 31.44
N ILE A 173 -4.55 -16.17 30.63
CA ILE A 173 -3.58 -17.18 31.08
C ILE A 173 -2.26 -17.08 30.29
N SER A 174 -2.35 -17.04 28.96
CA SER A 174 -1.21 -17.04 28.05
C SER A 174 -0.67 -15.64 27.84
N THR A 175 0.65 -15.55 27.71
CA THR A 175 1.33 -14.32 27.31
C THR A 175 1.01 -13.93 25.86
N ILE A 176 1.25 -12.66 25.50
CA ILE A 176 1.14 -12.20 24.10
C ILE A 176 2.00 -13.07 23.17
N GLU A 177 3.23 -13.40 23.57
CA GLU A 177 4.14 -14.23 22.77
C GLU A 177 3.57 -15.64 22.52
N GLU A 178 2.92 -16.24 23.51
CA GLU A 178 2.30 -17.55 23.37
C GLU A 178 1.09 -17.50 22.43
N LEU A 179 0.22 -16.49 22.58
CA LEU A 179 -0.93 -16.28 21.69
C LEU A 179 -0.50 -16.04 20.23
N ILE A 180 0.62 -15.34 20.00
CA ILE A 180 1.21 -15.17 18.66
C ILE A 180 1.60 -16.53 18.05
N LYS A 181 2.14 -17.45 18.84
CA LYS A 181 2.62 -18.77 18.35
C LYS A 181 1.50 -19.73 17.99
N GLU A 182 0.26 -19.47 18.41
CA GLU A 182 -0.90 -20.30 18.06
C GLU A 182 -1.24 -20.21 16.56
N ASN A 183 -0.97 -19.05 15.93
CA ASN A 183 -1.21 -18.82 14.51
C ASN A 183 0.12 -18.75 13.74
N PRO A 184 0.39 -19.67 12.79
CA PRO A 184 1.62 -19.64 12.00
C PRO A 184 1.90 -18.31 11.32
N ARG A 185 0.87 -17.62 10.78
CA ARG A 185 1.03 -16.30 10.14
C ARG A 185 1.57 -15.26 11.11
N TYR A 186 1.10 -15.29 12.35
CA TYR A 186 1.52 -14.36 13.40
C TYR A 186 2.91 -14.74 13.91
N GLU A 187 3.17 -16.04 14.11
CA GLU A 187 4.46 -16.57 14.52
C GLU A 187 5.59 -16.18 13.54
N LEU A 188 5.30 -16.11 12.24
CA LEU A 188 6.24 -15.62 11.22
C LEU A 188 6.73 -14.18 11.48
N GLN A 189 5.96 -13.37 12.21
CA GLN A 189 6.29 -11.98 12.54
C GLN A 189 6.98 -11.83 13.91
N LEU A 190 7.09 -12.92 14.68
CA LEU A 190 7.52 -12.88 16.08
C LEU A 190 8.87 -12.17 16.29
N ASN A 191 9.84 -12.39 15.41
CA ASN A 191 11.16 -11.74 15.53
C ASN A 191 11.09 -10.23 15.38
N VAL A 192 10.21 -9.73 14.50
CA VAL A 192 10.00 -8.28 14.31
C VAL A 192 9.26 -7.71 15.52
N LEU A 193 8.20 -8.41 15.96
CA LEU A 193 7.42 -8.02 17.14
C LEU A 193 8.27 -8.00 18.41
N LYS A 194 9.21 -8.93 18.58
CA LYS A 194 10.15 -8.92 19.72
C LYS A 194 11.03 -7.67 19.76
N ARG A 195 11.46 -7.17 18.60
CA ARG A 195 12.24 -5.92 18.53
C ARG A 195 11.40 -4.69 18.83
N GLU A 196 10.12 -4.71 18.42
CA GLU A 196 9.21 -3.57 18.59
C GLU A 196 8.61 -3.47 19.99
N TYR A 197 8.19 -4.60 20.58
CA TYR A 197 7.48 -4.65 21.85
C TYR A 197 8.35 -5.09 23.04
N GLY A 198 9.47 -5.78 22.79
CA GLY A 198 10.38 -6.25 23.84
C GLY A 198 9.66 -7.06 24.93
N ASN A 199 9.90 -6.69 26.19
CA ASN A 199 9.31 -7.36 27.36
C ASN A 199 7.78 -7.26 27.45
N LYS A 200 7.14 -6.31 26.73
CA LYS A 200 5.68 -6.22 26.71
C LYS A 200 5.03 -7.51 26.20
N LEU A 201 5.73 -8.28 25.37
CA LEU A 201 5.20 -9.56 24.86
C LEU A 201 5.04 -10.64 25.93
N GLN A 202 5.65 -10.49 27.11
CA GLN A 202 5.48 -11.41 28.24
C GLN A 202 4.26 -11.08 29.12
N THR A 203 3.52 -10.03 28.77
CA THR A 203 2.29 -9.65 29.50
C THR A 203 1.19 -10.65 29.21
N ILE A 204 0.37 -10.96 30.21
CA ILE A 204 -0.84 -11.77 30.06
C ILE A 204 -2.03 -10.81 29.88
N PRO A 205 -2.59 -10.68 28.66
CA PRO A 205 -3.79 -9.88 28.43
C PRO A 205 -5.01 -10.46 29.15
N ALA A 206 -5.93 -9.59 29.55
CA ALA A 206 -7.17 -9.99 30.21
C ALA A 206 -8.05 -10.83 29.28
N GLN A 207 -8.94 -11.65 29.85
CA GLN A 207 -9.86 -12.46 29.05
C GLN A 207 -10.75 -11.58 28.17
N GLY A 208 -10.72 -11.81 26.86
CA GLY A 208 -11.46 -11.05 25.86
C GLY A 208 -10.79 -9.75 25.39
N GLU A 209 -9.65 -9.35 25.98
CA GLU A 209 -8.91 -8.18 25.55
C GLU A 209 -8.32 -8.40 24.16
N LYS A 210 -8.64 -7.51 23.21
CA LYS A 210 -8.10 -7.56 21.84
C LYS A 210 -6.92 -6.61 21.71
N MET A 211 -5.77 -7.14 21.29
CA MET A 211 -4.58 -6.34 21.02
C MET A 211 -4.20 -6.42 19.56
N ASN A 212 -4.28 -5.28 18.86
CA ASN A 212 -3.78 -5.15 17.49
C ASN A 212 -2.28 -4.85 17.53
N LEU A 213 -1.46 -5.86 17.20
CA LEU A 213 0.00 -5.76 17.28
C LEU A 213 0.61 -5.11 16.03
N VAL A 214 -0.15 -5.03 14.94
CA VAL A 214 0.28 -4.37 13.69
C VAL A 214 -0.93 -3.64 13.10
N PRO A 215 -1.15 -2.36 13.44
CA PRO A 215 -2.34 -1.60 13.03
C PRO A 215 -2.24 -1.08 11.58
N TYR A 216 -1.67 -1.87 10.68
CA TYR A 216 -1.52 -1.54 9.26
C TYR A 216 -1.79 -2.78 8.43
N GLY A 217 -2.65 -2.69 7.40
CA GLY A 217 -3.04 -3.81 6.55
C GLY A 217 -1.98 -4.22 5.54
N ASN A 218 -0.84 -4.74 6.01
CA ASN A 218 0.27 -5.16 5.16
C ASN A 218 0.57 -6.67 5.31
N HIS A 219 0.46 -7.39 4.20
CA HIS A 219 0.72 -8.84 4.14
C HIS A 219 2.12 -9.22 4.64
N ALA A 220 3.15 -8.44 4.28
CA ALA A 220 4.52 -8.69 4.71
C ALA A 220 4.70 -8.54 6.24
N ARG A 221 3.79 -7.85 6.92
CA ARG A 221 3.78 -7.64 8.38
C ARG A 221 2.73 -8.49 9.10
N GLY A 222 2.17 -9.51 8.44
CA GLY A 222 1.30 -10.50 9.05
C GLY A 222 -0.19 -10.23 8.93
N ALA A 223 -0.62 -9.15 8.24
CA ALA A 223 -2.02 -9.03 7.85
C ALA A 223 -2.39 -10.16 6.89
N LYS A 224 -3.60 -10.71 7.04
CA LYS A 224 -4.14 -11.67 6.09
C LYS A 224 -4.95 -10.90 5.04
N PHE A 225 -4.62 -11.15 3.79
CA PHE A 225 -5.37 -10.59 2.66
C PHE A 225 -6.51 -11.55 2.33
N ILE A 226 -7.69 -11.00 2.09
CA ILE A 226 -8.89 -11.72 1.69
C ILE A 226 -9.35 -11.14 0.37
N ASP A 227 -9.64 -11.98 -0.61
CA ASP A 227 -10.24 -11.54 -1.85
C ASP A 227 -11.72 -11.26 -1.60
N GLY A 228 -12.05 -9.96 -1.62
CA GLY A 228 -13.39 -9.42 -1.46
C GLY A 228 -14.00 -8.97 -2.79
N SER A 229 -13.57 -9.55 -3.92
CA SER A 229 -14.10 -9.19 -5.25
C SER A 229 -15.62 -9.42 -5.38
N GLU A 230 -16.24 -10.20 -4.49
CA GLU A 230 -17.70 -10.31 -4.37
C GLU A 230 -18.39 -9.02 -3.91
N TRP A 231 -17.66 -8.06 -3.33
CA TRP A 231 -18.20 -6.75 -2.93
C TRP A 231 -18.27 -5.75 -4.08
N ILE A 232 -17.85 -6.14 -5.29
CA ILE A 232 -17.91 -5.27 -6.46
C ILE A 232 -19.36 -5.16 -6.92
N THR A 233 -20.02 -4.08 -6.53
CA THR A 233 -21.36 -3.70 -6.99
C THR A 233 -21.30 -2.59 -8.05
N PRO A 234 -22.35 -2.42 -8.89
CA PRO A 234 -22.46 -1.28 -9.79
C PRO A 234 -22.34 0.07 -9.07
N GLU A 235 -22.89 0.18 -7.87
CA GLU A 235 -22.88 1.36 -7.01
C GLU A 235 -21.46 1.69 -6.55
N LEU A 236 -20.74 0.70 -6.00
CA LEU A 236 -19.34 0.88 -5.60
C LEU A 236 -18.48 1.27 -6.79
N ASN A 237 -18.67 0.61 -7.94
CA ASN A 237 -17.94 0.92 -9.17
C ASN A 237 -18.19 2.36 -9.63
N LYS A 238 -19.45 2.81 -9.61
CA LYS A 238 -19.82 4.18 -9.99
C LYS A 238 -19.18 5.21 -9.06
N THR A 239 -19.19 4.95 -7.75
CA THR A 239 -18.60 5.85 -6.75
C THR A 239 -17.09 5.97 -6.91
N LEU A 240 -16.36 4.85 -6.97
CA LEU A 240 -14.91 4.89 -7.15
C LEU A 240 -14.52 5.41 -8.54
N ASN A 241 -15.27 5.10 -9.59
CA ASN A 241 -15.05 5.67 -10.90
C ASN A 241 -15.18 7.20 -10.88
N ARG A 242 -16.22 7.76 -10.25
CA ARG A 242 -16.39 9.22 -10.09
C ARG A 242 -15.20 9.87 -9.38
N ILE A 243 -14.61 9.20 -8.40
CA ILE A 243 -13.41 9.69 -7.70
C ILE A 243 -12.20 9.63 -8.62
N CYS A 244 -11.93 8.49 -9.24
CA CYS A 244 -10.80 8.31 -10.18
C CYS A 244 -10.85 9.25 -11.38
N LEU A 245 -12.04 9.62 -11.86
CA LEU A 245 -12.20 10.58 -12.95
C LEU A 245 -11.74 12.00 -12.58
N GLN A 246 -11.70 12.35 -11.30
CA GLN A 246 -11.22 13.65 -10.81
C GLN A 246 -9.69 13.69 -10.64
N ILE A 247 -9.03 12.54 -10.70
CA ILE A 247 -7.57 12.43 -10.59
C ILE A 247 -7.01 12.48 -12.01
N ASP A 248 -6.49 13.66 -12.40
CA ASP A 248 -5.97 13.85 -13.75
C ASP A 248 -4.92 12.78 -14.07
N GLY A 249 -4.96 12.25 -15.29
CA GLY A 249 -4.03 11.23 -15.76
C GLY A 249 -4.02 9.88 -15.04
N PHE A 250 -4.97 9.58 -14.15
CA PHE A 250 -5.05 8.26 -13.50
C PHE A 250 -5.93 7.27 -14.29
N TYR A 251 -5.37 6.10 -14.61
CA TYR A 251 -6.01 5.06 -15.42
C TYR A 251 -5.86 3.66 -14.85
N PHE A 252 -4.79 3.39 -14.10
CA PHE A 252 -4.45 2.05 -13.62
C PHE A 252 -3.78 2.11 -12.26
N GLY A 253 -4.30 1.39 -11.28
CA GLY A 253 -3.67 1.33 -9.98
C GLY A 253 -4.57 0.80 -8.88
N ARG A 254 -4.05 0.81 -7.65
CA ARG A 254 -4.78 0.40 -6.46
C ARG A 254 -5.06 1.60 -5.55
N ILE A 255 -6.30 1.73 -5.13
CA ILE A 255 -6.75 2.70 -4.13
C ILE A 255 -6.86 1.95 -2.81
N ASP A 256 -5.95 2.23 -1.88
CA ASP A 256 -6.08 1.76 -0.50
C ASP A 256 -6.90 2.80 0.26
N LEU A 257 -8.02 2.39 0.85
CA LEU A 257 -8.94 3.28 1.57
C LEU A 257 -9.41 2.64 2.87
N MET A 258 -9.73 3.49 3.85
CA MET A 258 -10.43 3.09 5.06
C MET A 258 -11.86 3.64 5.05
N TYR A 259 -12.80 2.87 5.57
CA TYR A 259 -14.23 3.13 5.45
C TYR A 259 -15.00 2.61 6.66
N ASN A 260 -16.19 3.17 6.90
CA ASN A 260 -17.05 2.77 8.00
C ASN A 260 -17.87 1.50 7.67
N SER A 261 -18.72 1.51 6.65
CA SER A 261 -19.46 0.35 6.13
C SER A 261 -19.44 0.31 4.60
N LEU A 262 -19.66 -0.88 4.01
CA LEU A 262 -19.68 -1.03 2.55
C LEU A 262 -20.83 -0.22 1.94
N GLU A 263 -21.99 -0.21 2.59
CA GLU A 263 -23.17 0.52 2.15
C GLU A 263 -22.94 2.03 2.12
N GLU A 264 -22.22 2.59 3.11
CA GLU A 264 -21.81 3.99 3.11
C GLU A 264 -20.77 4.29 2.04
N LEU A 265 -19.78 3.39 1.87
CA LEU A 265 -18.77 3.52 0.83
C LEU A 265 -19.39 3.52 -0.58
N GLU A 266 -20.40 2.68 -0.83
CA GLU A 266 -21.16 2.67 -2.09
C GLU A 266 -21.83 4.01 -2.39
N ARG A 267 -22.29 4.73 -1.36
CA ARG A 267 -22.83 6.09 -1.49
C ARG A 267 -21.74 7.17 -1.58
N GLY A 268 -20.48 6.81 -1.35
CA GLY A 268 -19.35 7.74 -1.30
C GLY A 268 -19.31 8.54 -0.01
N GLU A 269 -19.73 7.93 1.10
CA GLU A 269 -19.81 8.52 2.43
C GLU A 269 -18.83 7.80 3.38
N TYR A 270 -18.38 8.49 4.42
CA TYR A 270 -17.63 7.93 5.55
C TYR A 270 -16.45 7.02 5.17
N PHE A 271 -15.62 7.51 4.25
CA PHE A 271 -14.37 6.87 3.87
C PHE A 271 -13.25 7.90 3.68
N SER A 272 -12.01 7.41 3.64
CA SER A 272 -10.84 8.22 3.32
C SER A 272 -9.77 7.36 2.64
N ILE A 273 -9.17 7.89 1.58
CA ILE A 273 -8.08 7.29 0.83
C ILE A 273 -6.81 7.34 1.68
N VAL A 274 -6.25 6.16 1.94
CA VAL A 274 -4.99 5.95 2.63
C VAL A 274 -3.82 6.10 1.67
N GLU A 275 -3.94 5.58 0.46
CA GLU A 275 -2.89 5.62 -0.56
C GLU A 275 -3.51 5.40 -1.95
N LEU A 276 -2.97 6.09 -2.95
CA LEU A 276 -3.21 5.78 -4.36
C LEU A 276 -1.87 5.31 -4.95
N ASN A 277 -1.85 4.07 -5.43
CA ASN A 277 -0.67 3.45 -6.00
C ASN A 277 -0.86 3.33 -7.53
N GLY A 278 0.13 3.73 -8.33
CA GLY A 278 0.05 3.65 -9.79
C GLY A 278 0.47 2.29 -10.38
N ALA A 279 1.26 2.32 -11.44
CA ALA A 279 1.69 1.17 -12.25
C ALA A 279 2.47 0.10 -11.46
N GLY A 280 3.08 0.46 -10.32
CA GLY A 280 3.73 -0.48 -9.41
C GLY A 280 2.75 -1.33 -8.59
N SER A 281 1.45 -1.08 -8.70
CA SER A 281 0.41 -1.79 -7.97
C SER A 281 0.28 -3.24 -8.41
N GLU A 282 0.13 -4.11 -7.41
CA GLU A 282 -0.21 -5.51 -7.59
C GLU A 282 -1.69 -5.76 -7.20
N PRO A 283 -2.43 -6.61 -7.93
CA PRO A 283 -3.76 -7.06 -7.54
C PRO A 283 -3.68 -7.96 -6.31
N THR A 284 -3.55 -7.36 -5.13
CA THR A 284 -3.19 -8.06 -3.89
C THR A 284 -4.25 -9.02 -3.36
N HIS A 285 -5.47 -9.02 -3.91
CA HIS A 285 -6.48 -10.04 -3.63
C HIS A 285 -6.03 -11.43 -4.04
N ILE A 286 -5.05 -11.54 -4.95
CA ILE A 286 -4.43 -12.83 -5.31
C ILE A 286 -3.87 -13.57 -4.08
N TYR A 287 -3.43 -12.86 -3.04
CA TYR A 287 -2.82 -13.45 -1.86
C TYR A 287 -3.82 -14.01 -0.84
N ASP A 288 -5.12 -14.06 -1.16
CA ASP A 288 -6.06 -14.83 -0.34
C ASP A 288 -5.61 -16.30 -0.29
N PRO A 289 -5.44 -16.89 0.91
CA PRO A 289 -5.08 -18.31 1.06
C PRO A 289 -6.00 -19.30 0.33
N LYS A 290 -7.24 -18.90 -0.02
CA LYS A 290 -8.16 -19.72 -0.81
C LYS A 290 -7.71 -19.91 -2.26
N HIS A 291 -6.84 -19.03 -2.78
CA HIS A 291 -6.43 -19.02 -4.18
C HIS A 291 -5.22 -19.88 -4.44
N SER A 292 -5.16 -20.44 -5.66
CA SER A 292 -3.98 -21.14 -6.15
C SER A 292 -3.00 -20.18 -6.83
N ILE A 293 -1.73 -20.61 -6.98
CA ILE A 293 -0.74 -19.86 -7.75
C ILE A 293 -1.18 -19.62 -9.21
N PHE A 294 -1.97 -20.54 -9.79
CA PHE A 294 -2.50 -20.38 -11.15
C PHE A 294 -3.52 -19.24 -11.24
N PHE A 295 -4.36 -19.08 -10.22
CA PHE A 295 -5.25 -17.92 -10.09
C PHE A 295 -4.43 -16.64 -10.03
N ALA A 296 -3.40 -16.61 -9.17
CA ALA A 296 -2.52 -15.46 -9.01
C ALA A 296 -1.83 -15.08 -10.34
N TRP A 297 -1.26 -16.04 -11.07
CA TRP A 297 -0.64 -15.77 -12.36
C TRP A 297 -1.64 -15.26 -13.41
N LYS A 298 -2.85 -15.81 -13.46
CA LYS A 298 -3.91 -15.33 -14.35
C LYS A 298 -4.21 -13.85 -14.07
N GLU A 299 -4.33 -13.48 -12.81
CA GLU A 299 -4.59 -12.10 -12.40
C GLU A 299 -3.42 -11.16 -12.66
N LEU A 300 -2.18 -11.59 -12.36
CA LEU A 300 -0.97 -10.83 -12.67
C LEU A 300 -0.83 -10.57 -14.17
N PHE A 301 -1.02 -11.59 -15.00
CA PHE A 301 -0.98 -11.43 -16.46
C PHE A 301 -2.05 -10.47 -16.95
N ARG A 302 -3.30 -10.63 -16.47
CA ARG A 302 -4.42 -9.75 -16.82
C ARG A 302 -4.12 -8.28 -16.50
N HIS A 303 -3.59 -7.98 -15.32
CA HIS A 303 -3.28 -6.60 -14.90
C HIS A 303 -2.08 -6.02 -15.65
N ILE A 304 -1.05 -6.83 -15.95
CA ILE A 304 0.09 -6.37 -16.76
C ILE A 304 -0.34 -6.10 -18.21
N THR A 305 -1.25 -6.91 -18.76
CA THR A 305 -1.87 -6.64 -20.06
C THR A 305 -2.62 -5.31 -20.06
N TYR A 306 -3.44 -5.03 -19.04
CA TYR A 306 -4.11 -3.73 -18.91
C TYR A 306 -3.13 -2.57 -18.87
N MET A 307 -2.11 -2.65 -18.02
CA MET A 307 -1.07 -1.61 -17.91
C MET A 307 -0.36 -1.39 -19.25
N PHE A 308 0.02 -2.47 -19.96
CA PHE A 308 0.64 -2.37 -21.28
C PHE A 308 -0.28 -1.68 -22.29
N GLU A 309 -1.53 -2.10 -22.40
CA GLU A 309 -2.47 -1.54 -23.37
C GLU A 309 -2.79 -0.08 -23.08
N ILE A 310 -3.01 0.27 -21.80
CA ILE A 310 -3.22 1.66 -21.37
C ILE A 310 -1.99 2.51 -21.69
N SER A 311 -0.79 2.00 -21.42
CA SER A 311 0.46 2.69 -21.74
C SER A 311 0.61 2.95 -23.24
N VAL A 312 0.27 1.96 -24.09
CA VAL A 312 0.28 2.11 -25.55
C VAL A 312 -0.72 3.17 -26.02
N GLU A 313 -1.94 3.17 -25.47
CA GLU A 313 -2.96 4.15 -25.84
C GLU A 313 -2.56 5.57 -25.39
N ASN A 314 -2.01 5.74 -24.19
CA ASN A 314 -1.46 7.02 -23.75
C ASN A 314 -0.24 7.44 -24.58
N HIS A 315 0.60 6.50 -25.00
CA HIS A 315 1.71 6.80 -25.88
C HIS A 315 1.27 7.35 -27.24
N LYS A 316 0.23 6.75 -27.84
CA LYS A 316 -0.40 7.28 -29.07
C LYS A 316 -0.98 8.69 -28.88
N ARG A 317 -1.40 9.03 -27.66
CA ARG A 317 -1.90 10.38 -27.29
C ARG A 317 -0.78 11.41 -27.06
N GLY A 318 0.49 11.01 -27.18
CA GLY A 318 1.65 11.90 -27.08
C GLY A 318 2.44 11.79 -25.79
N PHE A 319 2.11 10.88 -24.87
CA PHE A 319 2.88 10.66 -23.65
C PHE A 319 4.07 9.72 -23.91
N PRO A 320 5.32 10.20 -23.91
CA PRO A 320 6.46 9.39 -24.30
C PRO A 320 6.76 8.29 -23.29
N TYR A 321 7.28 7.15 -23.77
CA TYR A 321 7.91 6.20 -22.88
C TYR A 321 9.21 6.77 -22.31
N LEU A 322 9.54 6.34 -21.10
CA LEU A 322 10.76 6.78 -20.44
C LEU A 322 11.98 6.25 -21.20
N GLU A 323 12.93 7.14 -21.51
CA GLU A 323 14.19 6.74 -22.11
C GLU A 323 14.96 5.79 -21.18
N HIS A 324 15.63 4.80 -21.77
CA HIS A 324 16.31 3.75 -21.00
C HIS A 324 17.31 4.31 -19.98
N LYS A 325 18.11 5.32 -20.37
CA LYS A 325 19.11 5.93 -19.48
C LYS A 325 18.46 6.63 -18.29
N ILE A 326 17.35 7.33 -18.52
CA ILE A 326 16.60 8.03 -17.48
C ILE A 326 15.92 7.00 -16.57
N GLY A 327 15.24 6.00 -17.13
CA GLY A 327 14.59 4.94 -16.35
C GLY A 327 15.54 4.17 -15.45
N MET A 328 16.75 3.84 -15.93
CA MET A 328 17.76 3.22 -15.08
C MET A 328 18.29 4.13 -13.99
N LYS A 329 18.33 5.46 -14.21
CA LYS A 329 18.68 6.44 -13.17
C LYS A 329 17.60 6.48 -12.09
N GLU A 330 16.34 6.61 -12.48
CA GLU A 330 15.18 6.60 -11.58
C GLU A 330 15.13 5.31 -10.75
N TYR A 331 15.36 4.15 -11.37
CA TYR A 331 15.43 2.87 -10.67
C TYR A 331 16.54 2.83 -9.60
N ARG A 332 17.75 3.31 -9.94
CA ARG A 332 18.86 3.38 -8.97
C ARG A 332 18.56 4.33 -7.81
N MET A 333 17.92 5.47 -8.10
CA MET A 333 17.48 6.41 -7.07
C MET A 333 16.44 5.77 -6.15
N HIS A 334 15.48 5.05 -6.71
CA HIS A 334 14.45 4.33 -5.97
C HIS A 334 15.04 3.26 -5.05
N LEU A 335 16.02 2.49 -5.52
CA LEU A 335 16.75 1.52 -4.68
C LEU A 335 17.52 2.20 -3.54
N LYS A 336 18.16 3.35 -3.81
CA LYS A 336 18.89 4.12 -2.79
C LYS A 336 17.93 4.63 -1.71
N GLN A 337 16.79 5.18 -2.11
CA GLN A 337 15.77 5.68 -1.20
C GLN A 337 15.17 4.55 -0.35
N SER A 338 14.82 3.42 -0.98
CA SER A 338 14.29 2.25 -0.27
C SER A 338 15.26 1.73 0.80
N LYS A 339 16.56 1.73 0.52
CA LYS A 339 17.60 1.34 1.50
C LYS A 339 17.68 2.29 2.70
N LYS A 340 17.47 3.59 2.53
CA LYS A 340 17.43 4.55 3.64
C LYS A 340 16.28 4.21 4.60
N ILE A 341 15.11 3.89 4.06
CA ILE A 341 13.87 3.68 4.82
C ILE A 341 13.87 2.32 5.54
N VAL A 342 14.37 1.26 4.91
CA VAL A 342 14.42 -0.08 5.53
C VAL A 342 15.34 -0.12 6.77
N ASN A 343 16.29 0.81 6.86
CA ASN A 343 17.21 0.93 7.99
C ASN A 343 16.75 1.93 9.08
N PHE A 344 15.52 2.46 8.97
CA PHE A 344 14.87 3.25 10.02
C PHE A 344 14.52 2.38 11.22
#